data_AF-A0A955YRJ9-F1
#
_entry.id   AF-A0A955YRJ9-F1
#
_cell.length_a   1.000
_cell.length_b   1.000
_cell.length_c   1.000
_cell.angle_alpha   90.00
_cell.angle_beta   90.00
_cell.angle_gamma   90.00
#
_symmetry.space_group_name_H-M   'P 1'
#
loop_
_entity.id
_entity.type
_entity.pdbx_description
1 polymer ?
#
loop_
_entity_poly.entity_id
_entity_poly.type
_entity_poly.pdbx_seq_one_letter_code
_entity_poly.pdbx_strand_id
1 'polypeptide(L)'
;WVRIGNFINSEIIGRPADVPWAIVFDRLDAIPRHPTQIYEATLGFMLIGFAVWLNRHHARRLRPGAMFFTLLGLYFVARFIVEFWKEYQTLDPSESPLTMGQWLSLPIFTACGLVLLLSKRHGARTPPDPDQRWWEREGFASGVQPADPPATF
;
A
#
# COMPACT_ATOMS: atom_id res chain seq x y z
N TRP A 1 11.67 0.96 -6.80
CA TRP A 1 12.93 1.33 -7.48
C TRP A 1 13.99 1.91 -6.54
N VAL A 2 13.62 2.77 -5.58
CA VAL A 2 14.56 3.29 -4.55
C VAL A 2 15.33 2.17 -3.82
N ARG A 3 14.68 1.08 -3.40
CA ARG A 3 15.35 0.01 -2.63
C ARG A 3 16.38 -0.80 -3.42
N ILE A 4 16.15 -0.98 -4.72
CA ILE A 4 17.14 -1.62 -5.60
C ILE A 4 18.35 -0.70 -5.79
N GLY A 5 18.12 0.62 -5.92
CA GLY A 5 19.21 1.61 -5.92
C GLY A 5 20.04 1.56 -4.64
N ASN A 6 19.37 1.55 -3.48
CA ASN A 6 20.03 1.43 -2.18
C ASN A 6 20.86 0.14 -2.07
N PHE A 7 20.35 -0.97 -2.61
CA PHE A 7 21.09 -2.24 -2.65
C PHE A 7 22.38 -2.13 -3.47
N ILE A 8 22.30 -1.57 -4.68
CA ILE A 8 23.47 -1.37 -5.56
C ILE A 8 24.47 -0.39 -4.94
N ASN A 9 23.97 0.66 -4.27
CA ASN A 9 24.81 1.67 -3.61
C ASN A 9 25.34 1.23 -2.23
N SER A 10 24.94 0.06 -1.72
CA SER A 10 25.29 -0.41 -0.37
C SER A 10 24.79 0.51 0.76
N GLU A 11 23.58 1.07 0.61
CA GLU A 11 22.97 2.00 1.56
C GLU A 11 21.81 1.36 2.34
N ILE A 12 21.63 1.74 3.60
CA ILE A 12 20.51 1.29 4.47
C ILE A 12 20.46 -0.25 4.58
N ILE A 13 21.58 -0.80 5.05
CA ILE A 13 21.81 -2.24 5.19
C ILE A 13 21.13 -2.84 6.44
N GLY A 14 21.07 -4.17 6.45
CA GLY A 14 20.59 -4.93 7.59
C GLY A 14 21.67 -5.24 8.63
N ARG A 15 21.21 -5.89 9.69
CA ARG A 15 22.05 -6.42 10.78
C ARG A 15 23.00 -7.50 10.27
N PRO A 16 24.17 -7.68 10.93
CA PRO A 16 25.04 -8.83 10.72
C PRO A 16 24.24 -10.14 10.83
N ALA A 17 24.53 -11.07 9.93
CA ALA A 17 23.72 -12.27 9.77
C ALA A 17 24.53 -13.46 9.26
N ASP A 18 24.38 -14.59 9.95
CA ASP A 18 25.01 -15.87 9.58
C ASP A 18 24.05 -16.77 8.82
N VAL A 19 23.40 -16.22 7.78
CA VAL A 19 22.45 -16.94 6.92
C VAL A 19 23.01 -17.12 5.50
N PRO A 20 22.67 -18.20 4.78
CA PRO A 20 23.32 -18.53 3.50
C PRO A 20 23.02 -17.54 2.36
N TRP A 21 22.04 -16.65 2.53
CA TRP A 21 21.72 -15.56 1.60
C TRP A 21 22.18 -14.18 2.11
N ALA A 22 22.99 -14.13 3.17
CA ALA A 22 23.60 -12.88 3.62
C ALA A 22 24.56 -12.36 2.55
N ILE A 23 24.62 -11.04 2.41
CA ILE A 23 25.42 -10.37 1.39
C ILE A 23 26.46 -9.50 2.09
N VAL A 24 27.70 -9.60 1.63
CA VAL A 24 28.78 -8.70 2.02
C VAL A 24 28.68 -7.46 1.14
N PHE A 25 28.57 -6.29 1.78
CA PHE A 25 28.50 -5.01 1.09
C PHE A 25 29.91 -4.40 1.06
N ASP A 26 30.70 -4.75 0.04
CA ASP A 26 32.14 -4.41 -0.09
C ASP A 26 32.48 -2.92 0.13
N ARG A 27 31.52 -2.02 -0.12
CA ARG A 27 31.70 -0.57 0.08
C ARG A 27 31.69 -0.13 1.54
N LEU A 28 31.32 -1.02 2.47
CA LEU A 28 31.06 -0.68 3.86
C LEU A 28 31.95 -1.49 4.81
N ASP A 29 31.82 -2.81 4.80
CA ASP A 29 32.62 -3.74 5.60
C ASP A 29 32.64 -5.15 4.99
N ALA A 30 33.51 -6.03 5.50
CA ALA A 30 33.57 -7.43 5.10
C ALA A 30 32.58 -8.33 5.89
N ILE A 31 31.55 -7.73 6.50
CA ILE A 31 30.62 -8.43 7.38
C ILE A 31 29.39 -8.86 6.57
N PRO A 32 29.02 -10.15 6.59
CA PRO A 32 27.80 -10.61 5.95
C PRO A 32 26.58 -10.07 6.70
N ARG A 33 25.66 -9.44 5.96
CA ARG A 33 24.46 -8.78 6.52
C ARG A 33 23.20 -9.20 5.80
N HIS A 34 22.06 -9.03 6.46
CA HIS A 34 20.76 -9.21 5.81
C HIS A 34 20.58 -8.19 4.67
N PRO A 35 20.26 -8.62 3.43
CA PRO A 35 19.95 -7.71 2.33
C PRO A 35 18.52 -7.16 2.46
N THR A 36 18.29 -6.34 3.49
CA THR A 36 16.97 -5.80 3.85
C THR A 36 16.31 -5.03 2.71
N GLN A 37 17.11 -4.44 1.82
CA GLN A 37 16.60 -3.74 0.65
C GLN A 37 15.91 -4.68 -0.35
N ILE A 38 16.39 -5.92 -0.48
CA ILE A 38 15.74 -6.96 -1.30
C ILE A 38 14.43 -7.37 -0.62
N TYR A 39 14.42 -7.51 0.71
CA TYR A 39 13.20 -7.83 1.44
C TYR A 39 12.13 -6.75 1.24
N GLU A 40 12.50 -5.47 1.38
CA GLU A 40 11.61 -4.33 1.14
C GLU A 40 11.14 -4.26 -0.31
N ALA A 41 12.01 -4.55 -1.29
CA ALA A 41 11.64 -4.56 -2.70
C ALA A 41 10.64 -5.69 -3.00
N THR A 42 10.89 -6.90 -2.53
CA THR A 42 10.01 -8.06 -2.71
C THR A 42 8.65 -7.81 -2.06
N LEU A 43 8.61 -7.26 -0.84
CA LEU A 43 7.35 -6.90 -0.18
C LEU A 43 6.59 -5.83 -0.96
N GLY A 44 7.29 -4.84 -1.53
CA GLY A 44 6.69 -3.85 -2.42
C GLY A 44 6.02 -4.49 -3.65
N PHE A 45 6.69 -5.45 -4.30
CA PHE A 45 6.11 -6.18 -5.43
C PHE A 45 4.92 -7.05 -5.01
N MET A 46 5.02 -7.76 -3.88
CA MET A 46 3.91 -8.53 -3.33
C MET A 46 2.71 -7.65 -3.01
N LEU A 47 2.93 -6.45 -2.45
CA LEU A 47 1.86 -5.50 -2.14
C LEU A 47 1.16 -5.00 -3.41
N ILE A 48 1.92 -4.71 -4.47
CA ILE A 48 1.34 -4.33 -5.77
C ILE A 48 0.55 -5.51 -6.37
N GLY A 49 1.10 -6.72 -6.33
CA GLY A 49 0.40 -7.93 -6.78
C GLY A 49 -0.91 -8.15 -6.02
N PHE A 50 -0.87 -7.99 -4.70
CA PHE A 50 -2.04 -8.06 -3.84
C PHE A 50 -3.06 -6.97 -4.16
N ALA A 51 -2.63 -5.72 -4.41
CA ALA A 51 -3.51 -4.63 -4.82
C ALA A 51 -4.24 -4.93 -6.13
N VAL A 52 -3.52 -5.45 -7.13
CA VAL A 52 -4.10 -5.82 -8.44
C VAL A 52 -5.07 -6.99 -8.28
N TRP A 53 -4.70 -8.02 -7.51
CA TRP A 53 -5.57 -9.16 -7.21
C TRP A 53 -6.85 -8.72 -6.49
N LEU A 54 -6.72 -7.90 -5.45
CA LEU A 54 -7.83 -7.39 -4.67
C LEU A 54 -8.77 -6.54 -5.53
N ASN A 55 -8.22 -5.69 -6.40
CA ASN A 55 -9.00 -4.90 -7.34
C ASN A 55 -9.75 -5.80 -8.35
N ARG A 56 -9.09 -6.80 -8.94
CA ARG A 56 -9.72 -7.68 -9.93
C ARG A 56 -10.85 -8.53 -9.35
N HIS A 57 -10.67 -9.07 -8.15
CA HIS A 57 -11.64 -10.01 -7.57
C HIS A 57 -12.67 -9.35 -6.65
N HIS A 58 -12.35 -8.21 -6.04
CA HIS A 58 -13.14 -7.65 -4.96
C HIS A 58 -13.50 -6.17 -5.11
N ALA A 59 -13.03 -5.44 -6.15
CA ALA A 59 -13.28 -4.00 -6.29
C ALA A 59 -14.74 -3.59 -6.12
N ARG A 60 -15.68 -4.35 -6.69
CA ARG A 60 -17.12 -4.05 -6.62
C ARG A 60 -17.74 -4.30 -5.23
N ARG A 61 -17.07 -5.05 -4.37
CA ARG A 61 -17.52 -5.42 -3.01
C ARG A 61 -16.81 -4.63 -1.92
N LEU A 62 -15.72 -3.94 -2.25
CA LEU A 62 -14.95 -3.15 -1.30
C LEU A 62 -15.68 -1.84 -0.99
N ARG A 63 -15.64 -1.45 0.30
CA ARG A 63 -16.19 -0.18 0.74
C ARG A 63 -15.34 0.97 0.16
N PRO A 64 -15.92 2.15 -0.09
CA PRO A 64 -15.14 3.34 -0.41
C PRO A 64 -14.03 3.56 0.62
N GLY A 65 -12.78 3.71 0.16
CA GLY A 65 -11.61 3.86 1.03
C GLY A 65 -11.03 2.55 1.61
N ALA A 66 -11.76 1.42 1.59
CA ALA A 66 -11.26 0.18 2.18
C ALA A 66 -9.98 -0.34 1.50
N MET A 67 -9.87 -0.19 0.18
CA MET A 67 -8.66 -0.57 -0.56
C MET A 67 -7.45 0.25 -0.11
N PHE A 68 -7.62 1.57 0.09
CA PHE A 68 -6.56 2.44 0.57
C PHE A 68 -6.09 2.04 1.97
N PHE A 69 -7.00 1.93 2.94
CA PHE A 69 -6.64 1.55 4.31
C PHE A 69 -6.07 0.13 4.42
N THR A 70 -6.54 -0.80 3.58
CA THR A 70 -5.98 -2.17 3.53
C THR A 70 -4.54 -2.16 3.02
N LEU A 71 -4.26 -1.47 1.92
CA LEU A 71 -2.91 -1.40 1.35
C LEU A 71 -1.96 -0.62 2.26
N LEU A 72 -2.44 0.47 2.87
CA LEU A 72 -1.66 1.25 3.82
C LEU A 72 -1.33 0.43 5.07
N GLY A 73 -2.33 -0.25 5.64
CA GLY A 73 -2.13 -1.13 6.79
C GLY A 73 -1.14 -2.27 6.49
N LEU A 74 -1.31 -2.96 5.37
CA LEU A 74 -0.39 -4.03 4.94
C LEU A 74 1.04 -3.51 4.74
N TYR A 75 1.21 -2.32 4.18
CA TYR A 75 2.52 -1.69 4.03
C TYR A 75 3.20 -1.47 5.40
N PHE A 76 2.48 -0.94 6.39
CA PHE A 76 3.05 -0.70 7.71
C PHE A 76 3.30 -1.98 8.51
N VAL A 77 2.50 -3.04 8.30
CA VAL A 77 2.79 -4.37 8.86
C VAL A 77 4.06 -4.95 8.23
N ALA A 78 4.17 -4.93 6.90
CA ALA A 78 5.36 -5.38 6.19
C ALA A 78 6.61 -4.60 6.64
N ARG A 79 6.49 -3.28 6.82
CA ARG A 79 7.56 -2.43 7.35
C ARG A 79 7.97 -2.84 8.76
N PHE A 80 7.00 -3.05 9.65
CA PHE A 80 7.28 -3.50 11.02
C PHE A 80 8.07 -4.82 11.04
N ILE A 81 7.72 -5.75 10.15
CA ILE A 81 8.40 -7.04 10.00
C ILE A 81 9.84 -6.85 9.49
N VAL A 82 10.06 -6.13 8.39
CA VAL A 82 11.40 -5.91 7.82
C VAL A 82 12.35 -5.27 8.83
N GLU A 83 11.84 -4.35 9.63
CA GLU A 83 12.62 -3.53 10.56
C GLU A 83 13.35 -4.37 11.63
N PHE A 84 12.90 -5.61 11.91
CA PHE A 84 13.63 -6.55 12.76
C PHE A 84 15.02 -6.92 12.22
N TRP A 85 15.17 -6.94 10.90
CA TRP A 85 16.44 -7.26 10.24
C TRP A 85 17.26 -6.02 9.89
N LYS A 86 16.75 -4.80 10.10
CA LYS A 86 17.46 -3.55 9.79
C LYS A 86 18.37 -3.10 10.92
N GLU A 87 19.51 -2.52 10.55
CA GLU A 87 20.39 -1.84 11.50
C GLU A 87 19.64 -0.70 12.19
N TYR A 88 19.90 -0.49 13.48
CA TYR A 88 19.41 0.69 14.19
C TYR A 88 20.10 1.93 13.61
N GLN A 89 19.34 2.86 13.02
CA GLN A 89 19.90 4.07 12.41
C GLN A 89 19.91 5.28 13.36
N THR A 90 19.05 5.30 14.38
CA THR A 90 18.80 6.49 15.21
C THR A 90 18.62 6.19 16.69
N LEU A 91 17.75 5.22 17.02
CA LEU A 91 17.52 4.80 18.41
C LEU A 91 18.41 3.61 18.70
N ASP A 92 19.36 3.77 19.62
CA ASP A 92 20.17 2.64 20.07
C ASP A 92 19.30 1.63 20.84
N PRO A 93 19.64 0.32 20.78
CA PRO A 93 18.91 -0.74 21.48
C PRO A 93 18.82 -0.53 23.01
N SER A 94 19.74 0.27 23.58
CA SER A 94 19.78 0.62 24.99
C SER A 94 18.71 1.63 25.41
N GLU A 95 18.20 2.43 24.47
CA GLU A 95 17.25 3.52 24.76
C GLU A 95 15.79 3.14 24.46
N SER A 96 15.56 2.15 23.59
CA SER A 96 14.22 1.69 23.25
C SER A 96 14.21 0.21 22.85
N PRO A 97 13.23 -0.59 23.33
CA PRO A 97 13.07 -1.98 22.92
C PRO A 97 12.67 -2.14 21.45
N LEU A 98 12.14 -1.07 20.83
CA LEU A 98 11.68 -1.05 19.45
C LEU A 98 12.46 -0.01 18.64
N THR A 99 12.67 -0.30 17.36
CA THR A 99 13.27 0.66 16.42
C THR A 99 12.30 1.83 16.14
N MET A 100 12.84 2.95 15.65
CA MET A 100 12.02 4.10 15.26
C MET A 100 11.00 3.73 14.18
N GLY A 101 11.36 2.84 13.25
CA GLY A 101 10.45 2.35 12.22
C GLY A 101 9.27 1.56 12.79
N GLN A 102 9.49 0.78 13.85
CA GLN A 102 8.42 0.02 14.53
C GLN A 102 7.47 0.96 15.28
N TRP A 103 8.00 1.94 16.01
CA TRP A 103 7.22 2.96 16.70
C TRP A 103 6.31 3.75 15.75
N LEU A 104 6.79 4.10 14.57
CA LEU A 104 5.97 4.80 13.57
C LEU A 104 4.92 3.88 12.94
N SER A 105 5.22 2.58 12.81
CA SER A 105 4.34 1.63 12.11
C SER A 105 3.15 1.18 12.97
N LEU A 106 3.34 1.00 14.28
CA LEU A 106 2.30 0.59 15.22
C LEU A 106 1.03 1.48 15.18
N PRO A 107 1.11 2.82 15.37
CA PRO A 107 -0.08 3.67 15.40
C PRO A 107 -0.79 3.72 14.04
N ILE A 108 -0.05 3.61 12.94
CA ILE A 108 -0.65 3.73 11.61
C ILE A 108 -1.38 2.45 11.21
N PHE A 109 -0.79 1.27 11.42
CA PHE A 109 -1.49 0.03 11.07
C PHE A 109 -2.71 -0.18 11.98
N THR A 110 -2.61 0.15 13.27
CA THR A 110 -3.74 0.07 14.22
C THR A 110 -4.86 1.05 13.86
N ALA A 111 -4.53 2.29 13.49
CA ALA A 111 -5.51 3.26 13.00
C ALA A 111 -6.20 2.77 11.72
N CYS A 112 -5.45 2.22 10.76
CA CYS A 112 -6.02 1.64 9.53
C CYS A 112 -7.00 0.50 9.85
N GLY A 113 -6.62 -0.39 10.77
CA GLY A 113 -7.48 -1.49 11.24
C GLY A 113 -8.77 -0.97 11.88
N LEU A 114 -8.66 0.01 12.78
CA LEU A 114 -9.81 0.62 13.45
C LEU A 114 -10.75 1.30 12.44
N VAL A 115 -10.21 2.07 11.50
CA VAL A 115 -11.02 2.71 10.44
C VAL A 115 -11.76 1.67 9.62
N LEU A 116 -11.11 0.55 9.23
CA LEU A 116 -11.76 -0.52 8.49
C LEU A 116 -12.89 -1.21 9.29
N LEU A 117 -12.71 -1.39 10.59
CA LEU A 117 -13.72 -1.97 11.49
C LEU A 117 -14.91 -1.03 11.69
N LEU A 118 -14.66 0.26 11.91
CA LEU A 118 -15.69 1.27 12.19
C LEU A 118 -16.40 1.78 10.93
N SER A 119 -15.78 1.67 9.76
CA SER A 119 -16.37 2.14 8.50
C SER A 119 -17.66 1.37 8.19
N LYS A 120 -18.82 2.01 8.28
CA LYS A 120 -20.10 1.38 7.94
C LYS A 120 -20.11 0.92 6.48
N ARG A 121 -20.84 -0.17 6.18
CA ARG A 121 -21.08 -0.63 4.81
C ARG A 121 -21.96 0.39 4.08
N HIS A 122 -21.36 1.44 3.53
CA HIS A 122 -22.00 2.16 2.45
C HIS A 122 -21.90 1.25 1.23
N GLY A 123 -23.04 0.65 0.85
CA GLY A 123 -23.13 -0.10 -0.39
C GLY A 123 -22.55 0.75 -1.51
N ALA A 124 -21.72 0.15 -2.36
CA ALA A 124 -21.19 0.83 -3.53
C ALA A 124 -22.37 1.51 -4.22
N ARG A 125 -22.35 2.85 -4.28
CA ARG A 125 -23.32 3.56 -5.13
C ARG A 125 -23.03 3.03 -6.52
N THR A 126 -23.96 2.24 -7.06
CA THR A 126 -23.91 1.87 -8.47
C THR A 126 -23.73 3.18 -9.22
N PRO A 127 -22.68 3.33 -10.06
CA PRO A 127 -22.61 4.46 -10.95
C PRO A 127 -23.97 4.57 -11.66
N PRO A 128 -24.51 5.79 -11.85
CA PRO A 128 -25.67 5.96 -12.70
C PRO A 128 -25.43 5.16 -13.99
N ASP A 129 -26.37 4.27 -14.32
CA ASP A 129 -26.29 3.48 -15.55
C ASP A 129 -25.95 4.44 -16.71
N PRO A 130 -24.87 4.21 -17.48
CA PRO A 130 -24.48 5.10 -18.57
C PRO A 130 -25.60 5.24 -19.62
N ASP A 131 -26.48 4.24 -19.71
CA ASP A 131 -27.66 4.26 -20.59
C ASP A 131 -28.89 4.90 -19.91
N GLN A 132 -28.87 5.13 -18.59
CA GLN A 132 -29.86 5.99 -17.92
C GLN A 132 -29.53 7.46 -18.15
N ARG A 133 -29.91 7.87 -19.34
CA ARG A 133 -30.17 9.23 -19.77
C ARG A 133 -30.76 10.07 -18.63
N TRP A 134 -30.02 11.08 -18.19
CA TRP A 134 -30.45 11.96 -17.07
C TRP A 134 -31.81 12.62 -17.34
N TRP A 135 -32.16 12.81 -18.62
CA TRP A 135 -33.42 13.38 -19.09
C TRP A 135 -34.64 12.45 -18.95
N GLU A 136 -34.45 11.15 -18.69
CA GLU A 136 -35.55 10.23 -18.38
C GLU A 136 -36.02 10.36 -16.91
N ARG A 137 -35.15 10.84 -16.01
CA ARG A 137 -35.46 11.00 -14.58
C ARG A 137 -36.28 12.24 -14.27
N GLU A 138 -36.18 13.27 -15.11
CA GLU A 138 -36.80 14.57 -14.87
C GLU A 138 -38.25 14.66 -15.38
N GLY A 139 -38.82 13.54 -15.85
CA GLY A 139 -40.24 13.54 -16.22
C GLY A 139 -40.56 14.50 -17.36
N PHE A 140 -39.70 14.62 -18.37
CA PHE A 140 -40.03 15.23 -19.67
C PHE A 140 -41.07 14.41 -20.47
N ALA A 141 -41.96 13.69 -19.78
CA ALA A 141 -43.14 13.04 -20.32
C ALA A 141 -44.31 14.04 -20.53
N SER A 142 -44.01 15.32 -20.74
CA SER A 142 -44.94 16.34 -21.20
C SER A 142 -44.48 16.92 -22.54
N GLY A 143 -44.53 16.09 -23.59
CA GLY A 143 -44.73 16.52 -24.98
C GLY A 143 -43.67 17.38 -25.67
N VAL A 144 -42.50 17.64 -25.08
CA VAL A 144 -41.41 18.38 -25.75
C VAL A 144 -40.35 17.38 -26.20
N GLN A 145 -40.24 17.22 -27.53
CA GLN A 145 -39.24 16.37 -28.16
C GLN A 145 -37.84 16.95 -27.87
N PRO A 146 -36.88 16.17 -27.33
CA PRO A 146 -35.55 16.68 -27.05
C PRO A 146 -34.87 17.09 -28.36
N ALA A 147 -34.27 18.28 -28.37
CA ALA A 147 -33.49 18.76 -29.51
C ALA A 147 -32.30 17.82 -29.77
N ASP A 148 -32.01 17.55 -31.05
CA ASP A 148 -30.91 16.68 -31.44
C ASP A 148 -29.58 17.17 -30.84
N PRO A 149 -28.73 16.25 -30.35
CA PRO A 149 -27.42 16.62 -29.82
C PRO A 149 -26.62 17.34 -30.92
N PRO A 150 -25.88 18.41 -30.58
CA PRO A 150 -25.04 19.10 -31.57
C PRO A 150 -24.06 18.09 -32.15
N ALA A 151 -24.00 18.03 -33.48
CA ALA A 151 -23.09 17.16 -34.20
C ALA A 151 -21.67 17.34 -33.65
N THR A 152 -21.10 16.27 -33.13
CA THR A 152 -19.70 16.21 -32.75
C THR A 152 -18.87 16.44 -34.01
N PHE A 153 -18.11 17.53 -34.03
CA PHE A 153 -17.06 17.81 -35.02
C PHE A 153 -15.87 16.86 -34.83
#